data_AF-A0A970YCB5-F1
#
_entry.id   AF-A0A970YCB5-F1
#
_cell.length_a   1.000
_cell.length_b   1.000
_cell.length_c   1.000
_cell.angle_alpha   90.00
_cell.angle_beta   90.00
_cell.angle_gamma   90.00
#
_symmetry.space_group_name_H-M   'P 1'
#
loop_
_entity.id
_entity.type
_entity.pdbx_description
1 polymer ?
#
loop_
_entity_poly.entity_id
_entity_poly.type
_entity_poly.pdbx_seq_one_letter_code
_entity_poly.pdbx_strand_id
1 'polypeptide(L)'
;MDKSQGYIMEYMTVPEMREALSKTRTAILPMGVVEQHGYHLPLYTDVYNCYEIAKRVAPVAGCVVAPPIIYSFSGGELPGTTDISPQTLSLVTMDIIKSLANQGFKNIVILLGHGGSENQRAALDAADMFYRRNGRYRDIRLATVTFTELTPSVKECYAAHDFHAAYLETSLMLYWHPELVRP
;
A
#
# COMPACT_ATOMS: atom_id res chain seq x y z
N MET A 1 -2.10 -16.73 18.30
CA MET A 1 -1.59 -16.57 16.92
C MET A 1 -0.13 -16.99 16.89
N ASP A 2 0.26 -17.75 15.87
CA ASP A 2 1.67 -18.03 15.62
C ASP A 2 2.38 -16.69 15.33
N LYS A 3 3.42 -16.38 16.11
CA LYS A 3 4.19 -15.13 15.98
C LYS A 3 4.97 -15.07 14.66
N SER A 4 4.97 -16.16 13.87
CA SER A 4 5.61 -16.25 12.55
C SER A 4 4.86 -15.50 11.44
N GLN A 5 3.56 -15.22 11.64
CA GLN A 5 2.75 -14.43 10.70
C GLN A 5 2.53 -13.04 11.32
N GLY A 6 2.98 -11.98 10.64
CA GLY A 6 2.71 -10.61 11.08
C GLY A 6 1.21 -10.33 11.24
N TYR A 7 0.85 -9.23 11.88
CA TYR A 7 -0.57 -8.93 12.12
C TYR A 7 -1.25 -8.46 10.82
N ILE A 8 -1.99 -9.34 10.14
CA ILE A 8 -2.73 -9.00 8.92
C ILE A 8 -4.18 -8.69 9.29
N MET A 9 -4.56 -7.41 9.26
CA MET A 9 -5.85 -6.93 9.78
C MET A 9 -7.06 -7.59 9.10
N GLU A 10 -6.94 -7.95 7.82
CA GLU A 10 -7.99 -8.64 7.04
C GLU A 10 -8.49 -9.94 7.70
N TYR A 11 -7.61 -10.65 8.42
CA TYR A 11 -7.93 -11.95 9.03
C TYR A 11 -8.27 -11.85 10.52
N MET A 12 -8.26 -10.65 11.09
CA MET A 12 -8.31 -10.47 12.54
C MET A 12 -9.71 -10.11 13.02
N THR A 13 -10.11 -10.76 14.10
CA THR A 13 -11.26 -10.38 14.92
C THR A 13 -10.93 -9.20 15.85
N VAL A 14 -11.95 -8.59 16.45
CA VAL A 14 -11.77 -7.48 17.41
C VAL A 14 -10.87 -7.86 18.60
N PRO A 15 -10.99 -9.04 19.25
CA PRO A 15 -10.05 -9.46 20.29
C PRO A 15 -8.59 -9.53 19.81
N GLU A 16 -8.34 -10.09 18.63
CA GLU A 16 -6.99 -10.19 18.06
C GLU A 16 -6.43 -8.80 17.72
N MET A 17 -7.26 -7.89 17.22
CA MET A 17 -6.85 -6.50 16.99
C MET A 17 -6.49 -5.77 18.28
N ARG A 18 -7.22 -6.02 19.38
CA ARG A 18 -6.86 -5.49 20.70
C ARG A 18 -5.54 -6.07 21.20
N GLU A 19 -5.30 -7.36 20.97
CA GLU A 19 -4.02 -7.99 21.30
C GLU A 19 -2.87 -7.33 20.50
N ALA A 20 -3.02 -7.19 19.19
CA ALA A 20 -2.00 -6.56 18.34
C ALA A 20 -1.70 -5.11 18.76
N LEU A 21 -2.73 -4.30 19.06
CA LEU A 21 -2.57 -2.92 19.54
C LEU A 21 -1.89 -2.83 20.91
N SER A 22 -1.89 -3.90 21.70
CA SER A 22 -1.10 -4.00 22.93
C SER A 22 0.38 -4.25 22.67
N LYS A 23 0.75 -4.75 21.48
CA LYS A 23 2.11 -5.12 21.09
C LYS A 23 2.77 -4.10 20.17
N THR A 24 2.00 -3.46 19.28
CA THR A 24 2.51 -2.52 18.30
C THR A 24 1.56 -1.35 18.08
N ARG A 25 2.14 -0.20 17.75
CA ARG A 25 1.42 1.03 17.36
C ARG A 25 1.75 1.44 15.92
N THR A 26 2.34 0.53 15.14
CA THR A 26 2.72 0.78 13.75
C THR A 26 1.80 0.03 12.81
N ALA A 27 1.26 0.73 11.82
CA ALA A 27 0.50 0.16 10.72
C ALA A 27 1.18 0.44 9.38
N ILE A 28 1.11 -0.52 8.46
CA ILE A 28 1.35 -0.33 7.04
C ILE A 28 -0.02 -0.31 6.36
N LEU A 29 -0.30 0.74 5.58
CA LEU A 29 -1.45 0.88 4.71
C LEU A 29 -0.97 0.73 3.26
N PRO A 30 -1.15 -0.45 2.64
CA PRO A 30 -0.82 -0.62 1.22
C PRO A 30 -1.78 0.22 0.37
N MET A 31 -1.25 0.79 -0.72
CA MET A 31 -2.01 1.56 -1.69
C MET A 31 -1.54 1.18 -3.10
N GLY A 32 -2.35 0.41 -3.80
CA GLY A 32 -2.16 0.10 -5.21
C GLY A 32 -3.26 0.72 -6.07
N VAL A 33 -3.38 0.21 -7.29
CA VAL A 33 -4.43 0.57 -8.24
C VAL A 33 -4.90 -0.67 -8.98
N VAL A 34 -6.17 -0.66 -9.42
CA VAL A 34 -6.65 -1.62 -10.42
C VAL A 34 -6.46 -1.00 -11.79
N GLU A 35 -5.46 -1.48 -12.54
CA GLU A 35 -5.08 -0.94 -13.85
C GLU A 35 -4.64 -2.02 -14.84
N GLN A 36 -4.80 -1.72 -16.13
CA GLN A 36 -4.25 -2.50 -17.23
C GLN A 36 -2.77 -2.82 -16.99
N HIS A 37 -2.34 -4.06 -17.21
CA HIS A 37 -0.95 -4.48 -17.10
C HIS A 37 -0.57 -5.38 -18.29
N GLY A 38 -0.84 -4.88 -19.50
CA GLY A 38 -0.64 -5.67 -20.73
C GLY A 38 -1.52 -6.91 -20.80
N TYR A 39 -1.10 -7.89 -21.61
CA TYR A 39 -1.88 -9.11 -21.88
C TYR A 39 -1.56 -10.26 -20.93
N HIS A 40 -0.48 -10.17 -20.17
CA HIS A 40 0.04 -11.28 -19.35
C HIS A 40 -0.18 -11.13 -17.86
N LEU A 41 -0.38 -9.91 -17.35
CA LEU A 41 -0.56 -9.67 -15.90
C LEU A 41 -2.00 -9.32 -15.54
N PRO A 42 -2.43 -9.65 -14.31
CA PRO A 42 -3.76 -9.29 -13.84
C PRO A 42 -3.86 -7.78 -13.57
N LEU A 43 -5.10 -7.26 -13.63
CA LEU A 43 -5.39 -5.85 -13.35
C LEU A 43 -5.06 -5.41 -11.91
N TYR A 44 -4.82 -6.36 -11.00
CA TYR A 44 -4.61 -6.14 -9.57
C TYR A 44 -3.11 -6.14 -9.18
N THR A 45 -2.20 -6.10 -10.16
CA THR A 45 -0.75 -6.26 -9.98
C THR A 45 -0.18 -5.30 -8.95
N ASP A 46 -0.51 -4.00 -9.02
CA ASP A 46 0.02 -2.99 -8.08
C ASP A 46 -0.43 -3.22 -6.65
N VAL A 47 -1.66 -3.71 -6.48
CA VAL A 47 -2.19 -4.06 -5.17
C VAL A 47 -1.51 -5.31 -4.62
N TYR A 48 -1.31 -6.34 -5.46
CA TYR A 48 -0.55 -7.52 -5.06
C TYR A 48 0.87 -7.15 -4.63
N ASN A 49 1.58 -6.35 -5.42
CA ASN A 49 2.95 -5.95 -5.14
C ASN A 49 3.07 -5.25 -3.78
N CYS A 50 2.30 -4.20 -3.51
CA CYS A 50 2.41 -3.51 -2.22
C CYS A 50 1.91 -4.37 -1.05
N TYR A 51 0.85 -5.17 -1.24
CA TYR A 51 0.29 -5.97 -0.15
C TYR A 51 1.17 -7.16 0.24
N GLU A 52 1.71 -7.89 -0.75
CA GLU A 52 2.59 -9.03 -0.52
C GLU A 52 3.93 -8.60 0.10
N ILE A 53 4.45 -7.42 -0.26
CA ILE A 53 5.60 -6.80 0.41
C ILE A 53 5.25 -6.49 1.87
N ALA A 54 4.12 -5.80 2.12
CA ALA A 54 3.71 -5.43 3.48
C ALA A 54 3.54 -6.65 4.38
N LYS A 55 2.89 -7.72 3.89
CA LYS A 55 2.67 -8.98 4.61
C LYS A 55 3.99 -9.65 5.01
N ARG A 56 4.99 -9.64 4.15
CA ARG A 56 6.33 -10.23 4.42
C ARG A 56 7.15 -9.39 5.38
N VAL A 57 7.01 -8.07 5.36
CA VAL A 57 7.68 -7.16 6.29
C VAL A 57 7.05 -7.23 7.69
N ALA A 58 5.74 -7.45 7.78
CA ALA A 58 4.99 -7.44 9.04
C ALA A 58 5.57 -8.29 10.20
N PRO A 59 5.95 -9.57 10.00
CA PRO A 59 6.54 -10.37 11.09
C PRO A 59 7.93 -9.86 11.49
N VAL A 60 8.69 -9.26 10.57
CA VAL A 60 10.05 -8.74 10.83
C VAL A 60 9.98 -7.38 11.54
N ALA A 61 9.07 -6.50 11.10
CA ALA A 61 8.92 -5.16 11.63
C ALA A 61 8.00 -5.08 12.85
N GLY A 62 7.25 -6.14 13.16
CA GLY A 62 6.29 -6.16 14.26
C GLY A 62 5.18 -5.12 14.09
N CYS A 63 4.57 -5.06 12.91
CA CYS A 63 3.52 -4.09 12.58
C CYS A 63 2.21 -4.76 12.14
N VAL A 64 1.15 -3.95 12.04
CA VAL A 64 -0.14 -4.37 11.47
C VAL A 64 -0.21 -3.96 10.01
N VAL A 65 -0.62 -4.86 9.12
CA VAL A 65 -0.96 -4.52 7.73
C VAL A 65 -2.46 -4.28 7.64
N ALA A 66 -2.85 -3.05 7.31
CA ALA A 66 -4.25 -2.71 7.04
C ALA A 66 -4.67 -3.26 5.66
N PRO A 67 -5.98 -3.43 5.41
CA PRO A 67 -6.47 -3.75 4.07
C PRO A 67 -6.00 -2.68 3.07
N PRO A 68 -5.65 -3.08 1.83
CA PRO A 68 -5.13 -2.16 0.83
C PRO A 68 -6.19 -1.14 0.39
N ILE A 69 -5.74 0.07 0.04
CA ILE A 69 -6.47 0.94 -0.87
C ILE A 69 -6.28 0.36 -2.28
N ILE A 70 -7.37 -0.06 -2.91
CA ILE A 70 -7.35 -0.81 -4.17
C ILE A 70 -7.63 0.07 -5.39
N TYR A 71 -8.29 1.21 -5.19
CA TYR A 71 -8.56 2.19 -6.23
C TYR A 71 -7.80 3.48 -5.91
N SER A 72 -6.97 3.90 -6.86
CA SER A 72 -6.22 5.15 -6.83
C SER A 72 -6.22 5.73 -8.25
N PHE A 73 -5.23 6.56 -8.59
CA PHE A 73 -5.07 7.10 -9.94
C PHE A 73 -3.98 6.34 -10.70
N SER A 74 -4.37 5.69 -11.79
CA SER A 74 -3.56 5.05 -12.82
C SER A 74 -3.24 6.02 -13.96
N GLY A 75 -4.24 6.79 -14.40
CA GLY A 75 -4.16 7.61 -15.62
C GLY A 75 -4.28 6.80 -16.92
N GLY A 76 -4.50 5.48 -16.84
CA GLY A 76 -4.74 4.61 -17.99
C GLY A 76 -6.22 4.56 -18.39
N GLU A 77 -6.49 4.37 -19.69
CA GLU A 77 -7.86 4.36 -20.23
C GLU A 77 -8.30 2.99 -20.78
N LEU A 78 -7.46 1.95 -20.63
CA LEU A 78 -7.78 0.63 -21.14
C LEU A 78 -8.82 -0.10 -20.27
N PRO A 79 -9.60 -1.05 -20.85
CA PRO A 79 -10.65 -1.74 -20.14
C PRO A 79 -10.18 -2.42 -18.85
N GLY A 80 -10.92 -2.21 -17.77
CA GLY A 80 -10.62 -2.76 -16.45
C GLY A 80 -9.84 -1.81 -15.55
N THR A 81 -9.12 -0.83 -16.11
CA THR A 81 -8.57 0.28 -15.31
C THR A 81 -9.70 1.06 -14.65
N THR A 82 -9.60 1.26 -13.34
CA THR A 82 -10.62 1.94 -12.54
C THR A 82 -9.98 3.05 -11.71
N ASP A 83 -10.08 4.28 -12.22
CA ASP A 83 -9.52 5.46 -11.58
C ASP A 83 -10.47 6.11 -10.55
N ILE A 84 -9.87 6.61 -9.47
CA ILE A 84 -10.44 7.71 -8.69
C ILE A 84 -9.53 8.93 -8.81
N SER A 85 -10.12 10.13 -8.77
CA SER A 85 -9.31 11.35 -8.86
C SER A 85 -8.34 11.46 -7.67
N PRO A 86 -7.13 12.04 -7.87
CA PRO A 86 -6.18 12.25 -6.78
C PRO A 86 -6.78 13.01 -5.59
N GLN A 87 -7.71 13.95 -5.84
CA GLN A 87 -8.40 14.68 -4.78
C GLN A 87 -9.30 13.76 -3.94
N THR A 88 -10.05 12.85 -4.59
CA THR A 88 -10.88 11.86 -3.90
C THR A 88 -10.00 10.90 -3.10
N LEU A 89 -8.89 10.45 -3.71
CA LEU A 89 -7.90 9.60 -3.04
C LEU A 89 -7.33 10.28 -1.79
N SER A 90 -6.98 11.56 -1.85
CA SER A 90 -6.50 12.32 -0.68
C SER A 90 -7.53 12.35 0.46
N LEU A 91 -8.81 12.56 0.14
CA LEU A 91 -9.89 12.59 1.12
C LEU A 91 -10.08 11.23 1.79
N VAL A 92 -10.20 10.16 0.99
CA VAL A 92 -10.37 8.79 1.49
C VAL A 92 -9.16 8.37 2.33
N THR A 93 -7.95 8.66 1.86
CA THR A 93 -6.70 8.34 2.57
C THR A 93 -6.64 9.06 3.92
N MET A 94 -7.01 10.35 3.98
CA MET A 94 -7.08 11.11 5.23
C MET A 94 -8.06 10.47 6.22
N ASP A 95 -9.24 10.04 5.77
CA ASP A 95 -10.25 9.42 6.62
C ASP A 95 -9.78 8.05 7.16
N ILE A 96 -9.09 7.26 6.34
CA ILE A 96 -8.48 5.99 6.77
C ILE A 96 -7.39 6.25 7.82
N ILE A 97 -6.48 7.19 7.57
CA ILE A 97 -5.44 7.58 8.54
C ILE A 97 -6.08 7.99 9.88
N LYS A 98 -7.14 8.80 9.83
CA LYS A 98 -7.87 9.23 11.02
C LYS A 98 -8.53 8.08 11.76
N SER A 99 -9.11 7.13 11.03
CA SER A 99 -9.68 5.91 11.61
C SER A 99 -8.61 5.07 12.34
N LEU A 100 -7.46 4.85 11.70
CA LEU A 100 -6.33 4.13 12.30
C LEU A 100 -5.78 4.87 13.54
N ALA A 101 -5.62 6.19 13.46
CA ALA A 101 -5.19 7.01 14.59
C ALA A 101 -6.17 6.92 15.78
N ASN A 102 -7.49 6.89 15.52
CA ASN A 102 -8.52 6.71 16.55
C ASN A 102 -8.45 5.35 17.24
N GLN A 103 -8.09 4.30 16.51
CA GLN A 103 -7.86 2.96 17.08
C GLN A 103 -6.59 2.92 17.95
N GLY A 104 -5.73 3.92 17.82
CA GLY A 104 -4.55 4.12 18.65
C GLY A 104 -3.23 3.79 17.96
N PHE A 105 -3.20 3.62 16.63
CA PHE A 105 -1.94 3.61 15.90
C PHE A 105 -1.23 4.97 16.02
N LYS A 106 0.10 4.95 16.06
CA LYS A 106 0.96 6.13 16.22
C LYS A 106 1.91 6.33 15.05
N ASN A 107 2.25 5.27 14.34
CA ASN A 107 3.06 5.34 13.12
C ASN A 107 2.25 4.67 11.99
N ILE A 108 1.98 5.39 10.91
CA ILE A 108 1.26 4.87 9.76
C ILE A 108 2.14 5.08 8.53
N VAL A 109 2.50 3.98 7.88
CA VAL A 109 3.30 3.98 6.65
C VAL A 109 2.36 3.67 5.50
N ILE A 110 2.25 4.57 4.53
CA ILE A 110 1.54 4.32 3.28
C ILE A 110 2.55 3.71 2.31
N LEU A 111 2.34 2.44 1.96
CA LEU A 111 3.20 1.72 1.02
C LEU A 111 2.56 1.73 -0.37
N LEU A 112 3.13 2.54 -1.26
CA LEU A 112 2.65 2.74 -2.62
C LEU A 112 3.13 1.61 -3.53
N GLY A 113 2.19 0.96 -4.21
CA GLY A 113 2.41 -0.12 -5.17
C GLY A 113 2.38 0.32 -6.63
N HIS A 114 2.01 1.56 -6.92
CA HIS A 114 1.96 2.14 -8.27
C HIS A 114 3.10 3.16 -8.46
N GLY A 115 3.71 3.16 -9.65
CA GLY A 115 4.86 4.02 -9.97
C GLY A 115 4.54 5.50 -10.22
N GLY A 116 3.27 5.86 -10.46
CA GLY A 116 2.82 7.23 -10.71
C GLY A 116 2.97 8.19 -9.51
N SER A 117 3.41 9.41 -9.80
CA SER A 117 3.69 10.46 -8.80
C SER A 117 2.43 11.00 -8.10
N GLU A 118 1.29 10.87 -8.76
CA GLU A 118 -0.01 11.41 -8.38
C GLU A 118 -0.53 10.75 -7.11
N ASN A 119 -0.34 9.44 -6.98
CA ASN A 119 -0.74 8.69 -5.78
C ASN A 119 0.15 9.07 -4.58
N GLN A 120 1.45 9.25 -4.80
CA GLN A 120 2.35 9.75 -3.77
C GLN A 120 1.97 11.17 -3.33
N ARG A 121 1.67 12.05 -4.29
CA ARG A 121 1.22 13.41 -4.02
C ARG A 121 -0.09 13.43 -3.24
N ALA A 122 -1.07 12.62 -3.63
CA ALA A 122 -2.34 12.48 -2.93
C ALA A 122 -2.16 11.99 -1.48
N ALA A 123 -1.27 11.03 -1.25
CA ALA A 123 -0.93 10.56 0.09
C ALA A 123 -0.28 11.67 0.96
N LEU A 124 0.58 12.51 0.37
CA LEU A 124 1.17 13.67 1.05
C LEU A 124 0.12 14.75 1.35
N ASP A 125 -0.78 15.04 0.41
CA ASP A 125 -1.87 16.00 0.61
C ASP A 125 -2.85 15.50 1.70
N ALA A 126 -3.14 14.19 1.74
CA ALA A 126 -3.91 13.57 2.82
C ALA A 126 -3.26 13.77 4.19
N ALA A 127 -1.94 13.63 4.27
CA ALA A 127 -1.19 13.87 5.51
C ALA A 127 -1.24 15.34 5.95
N ASP A 128 -1.03 16.30 5.04
CA ASP A 128 -1.14 17.73 5.36
C ASP A 128 -2.55 18.09 5.85
N MET A 129 -3.58 17.62 5.13
CA MET A 129 -4.98 17.79 5.53
C MET A 129 -5.27 17.17 6.90
N PHE A 130 -4.76 15.97 7.16
CA PHE A 130 -4.91 15.28 8.43
C PHE A 130 -4.38 16.13 9.59
N TYR A 131 -3.15 16.63 9.49
CA TYR A 131 -2.54 17.45 10.55
C TYR A 131 -3.24 18.80 10.72
N ARG A 132 -3.64 19.47 9.64
CA ARG A 132 -4.32 20.78 9.71
C ARG A 132 -5.72 20.68 10.33
N ARG A 133 -6.49 19.65 9.97
CA ARG A 133 -7.88 19.50 10.40
C ARG A 133 -8.03 18.82 11.75
N ASN A 134 -6.99 18.16 12.25
CA ASN A 134 -7.08 17.33 13.45
C ASN A 134 -5.90 17.56 14.41
N GLY A 135 -5.86 18.75 15.02
CA GLY A 135 -4.76 19.17 15.91
C GLY A 135 -4.48 18.24 17.11
N ARG A 136 -5.38 17.31 17.45
CA ARG A 136 -5.19 16.29 18.49
C ARG A 136 -4.26 15.14 18.10
N TYR A 137 -3.90 15.00 16.83
CA TYR A 137 -3.07 13.91 16.31
C TYR A 137 -1.66 14.35 15.92
N ARG A 138 -1.14 15.43 16.52
CA ARG A 138 0.20 15.94 16.24
C ARG A 138 1.32 14.95 16.56
N ASP A 139 1.05 13.95 17.39
CA ASP A 139 1.98 12.89 17.78
C ASP A 139 1.96 11.68 16.82
N ILE A 140 1.05 11.66 15.85
CA ILE A 140 1.00 10.62 14.81
C ILE A 140 2.10 10.89 13.78
N ARG A 141 2.90 9.88 13.46
CA ARG A 141 3.90 9.91 12.40
C ARG A 141 3.34 9.27 11.13
N LEU A 142 3.39 10.00 10.03
CA LEU A 142 3.01 9.53 8.70
C LEU A 142 4.25 9.46 7.83
N ALA A 143 4.39 8.36 7.09
CA ALA A 143 5.43 8.21 6.08
C ALA A 143 4.81 7.65 4.80
N THR A 144 5.33 8.08 3.66
CA THR A 144 5.05 7.47 2.36
C THR A 144 6.30 6.74 1.90
N VAL A 145 6.11 5.51 1.42
CA VAL A 145 7.19 4.67 0.89
C VAL A 145 6.71 4.13 -0.44
N THR A 146 7.52 4.28 -1.48
CA THR A 146 7.26 3.68 -2.79
C THR A 146 8.01 2.37 -2.91
N PHE A 147 7.35 1.32 -3.41
CA PHE A 147 8.05 0.03 -3.57
C PHE A 147 9.23 0.13 -4.55
N THR A 148 9.13 1.08 -5.49
CA THR A 148 10.13 1.45 -6.51
C THR A 148 11.48 1.92 -5.94
N GLU A 149 11.54 2.25 -4.65
CA GLU A 149 12.75 2.75 -3.98
C GLU A 149 13.29 1.81 -2.90
N LEU A 150 12.70 0.62 -2.71
CA LEU A 150 13.01 -0.23 -1.57
C LEU A 150 14.37 -0.92 -1.64
N THR A 151 14.84 -1.29 -2.84
CA THR A 151 16.08 -2.06 -3.00
C THR A 151 16.93 -1.52 -4.15
N PRO A 152 18.26 -1.74 -4.12
CA PRO A 152 19.14 -1.40 -5.25
C PRO A 152 18.66 -2.02 -6.56
N SER A 153 18.28 -3.30 -6.56
CA SER A 153 17.82 -3.99 -7.77
C SER A 153 16.53 -3.39 -8.35
N VAL A 154 15.58 -2.98 -7.51
CA VAL A 154 14.37 -2.28 -7.98
C VAL A 154 14.74 -0.92 -8.57
N LYS A 155 15.65 -0.18 -7.92
CA LYS A 155 16.12 1.12 -8.45
C LYS A 155 16.84 0.96 -9.80
N GLU A 156 17.62 -0.11 -9.97
CA GLU A 156 18.28 -0.44 -11.23
C GLU A 156 17.26 -0.74 -12.34
N CYS A 157 16.20 -1.52 -12.06
CA CYS A 157 15.08 -1.74 -12.98
C CYS A 157 14.45 -0.40 -13.42
N TYR A 158 14.07 0.46 -12.46
CA TYR A 158 13.49 1.77 -12.79
C TYR A 158 14.46 2.66 -13.58
N ALA A 159 15.76 2.67 -13.25
CA ALA A 159 16.76 3.39 -14.03
C ALA A 159 16.90 2.86 -15.47
N ALA A 160 16.59 1.58 -15.69
CA ALA A 160 16.54 0.93 -16.99
C ALA A 160 15.17 1.07 -17.72
N HIS A 161 14.26 1.90 -17.20
CA HIS A 161 12.91 2.13 -17.76
C HIS A 161 11.97 0.91 -17.70
N ASP A 162 12.19 0.01 -16.73
CA ASP A 162 11.35 -1.16 -16.43
C ASP A 162 10.18 -0.76 -15.52
N PHE A 163 9.20 -0.01 -16.07
CA PHE A 163 8.22 0.72 -15.28
C PHE A 163 6.87 0.03 -15.07
N HIS A 164 6.30 -0.56 -16.13
CA HIS A 164 4.89 -0.93 -16.14
C HIS A 164 4.65 -2.15 -17.02
N ALA A 165 4.00 -3.17 -16.45
CA ALA A 165 3.82 -4.51 -17.01
C ALA A 165 5.12 -5.16 -17.52
N ALA A 166 6.26 -4.72 -17.00
CA ALA A 166 7.57 -5.05 -17.51
C ALA A 166 8.26 -6.12 -16.65
N TYR A 167 9.58 -6.30 -16.77
CA TYR A 167 10.30 -7.40 -16.14
C TYR A 167 10.15 -7.41 -14.62
N LEU A 168 10.23 -6.24 -13.96
CA LEU A 168 10.12 -6.15 -12.52
C LEU A 168 8.78 -6.66 -12.00
N GLU A 169 7.67 -6.06 -12.45
CA GLU A 169 6.32 -6.43 -11.98
C GLU A 169 5.97 -7.86 -12.39
N THR A 170 6.38 -8.28 -13.59
CA THR A 170 6.18 -9.67 -14.03
C THR A 170 6.95 -10.65 -13.15
N SER A 171 8.20 -10.35 -12.80
CA SER A 171 9.03 -11.21 -11.94
C SER A 171 8.45 -11.31 -10.53
N LEU A 172 7.95 -10.19 -10.00
CA LEU A 172 7.27 -10.14 -8.71
C LEU A 172 5.99 -11.00 -8.75
N MET A 173 5.16 -10.84 -9.76
CA MET A 173 3.93 -11.63 -9.91
C MET A 173 4.18 -13.12 -10.16
N LEU A 174 5.22 -13.48 -10.91
CA LEU A 174 5.65 -14.88 -11.06
C LEU A 174 6.09 -15.50 -9.72
N TYR A 175 6.59 -14.70 -8.78
CA TYR A 175 6.93 -15.17 -7.45
C TYR A 175 5.68 -15.25 -6.55
N TRP A 176 4.85 -14.19 -6.51
CA TRP A 176 3.72 -14.11 -5.57
C TRP A 176 2.54 -15.00 -6.01
N HIS A 177 2.17 -14.93 -7.29
CA HIS A 177 0.95 -15.49 -7.88
C HIS A 177 1.19 -15.97 -9.33
N PRO A 178 2.09 -16.97 -9.55
CA PRO A 178 2.42 -17.46 -10.89
C PRO A 178 1.20 -17.94 -11.68
N GLU A 179 0.15 -18.42 -11.01
CA GLU A 179 -1.10 -18.85 -11.61
C GLU A 179 -1.90 -17.71 -12.28
N LEU A 180 -1.61 -16.46 -11.96
CA LEU A 180 -2.27 -15.28 -12.52
C LEU A 180 -1.53 -14.70 -13.73
N VAL A 181 -0.30 -15.13 -14.01
CA VAL A 181 0.49 -14.68 -15.15
C VAL A 181 0.13 -15.52 -16.39
N ARG A 182 -0.06 -14.89 -17.55
CA ARG A 182 -0.33 -15.55 -18.83
C ARG A 182 0.95 -15.63 -19.68
N PRO A 183 1.09 -16.67 -20.51
CA PRO A 183 2.23 -16.80 -21.43
C PRO A 183 2.21 -15.79 -22.56
#